data_AF-A0A8S9G708-F1
#
_entry.id   AF-A0A8S9G708-F1
#
_cell.length_a   1.000
_cell.length_b   1.000
_cell.length_c   1.000
_cell.angle_alpha   90.00
_cell.angle_beta   90.00
_cell.angle_gamma   90.00
#
_symmetry.space_group_name_H-M   'P 1'
#
loop_
_entity.id
_entity.type
_entity.pdbx_description
1 polymer ?
#
loop_
_entity_poly.entity_id
_entity_poly.type
_entity_poly.pdbx_seq_one_letter_code
_entity_poly.pdbx_strand_id
1 'polypeptide(L)'
;MAFFIMTTLVSYAYPISGQEDVDVEPLVNPGREFDTLDVISPASQDYNIYMLEILPPKYKMYVETCMDKMEPIGKCGLYVIKEILTNEPVSRECCLKVVIAGKECYLEINKLMFRLYQLKRFASQVSLEINEVWNRCSAEVESPSSSDDFAI
;
A
#
# COMPACT_ATOMS: atom_id res chain seq x y z
N MET A 1 -19.59 40.09 44.58
CA MET A 1 -20.14 39.10 43.63
C MET A 1 -18.95 38.37 43.01
N ALA A 2 -18.71 37.13 43.39
CA ALA A 2 -17.59 36.32 42.88
C ALA A 2 -18.16 35.27 41.92
N PHE A 3 -17.69 35.27 40.67
CA PHE A 3 -18.05 34.27 39.67
C PHE A 3 -17.12 33.07 39.82
N PHE A 4 -17.68 31.92 40.24
CA PHE A 4 -16.99 30.63 40.16
C PHE A 4 -17.20 30.06 38.75
N ILE A 5 -16.14 30.05 37.93
CA ILE A 5 -16.15 29.40 36.62
C ILE A 5 -15.74 27.95 36.86
N MET A 6 -16.70 27.03 36.86
CA MET A 6 -16.41 25.60 36.90
C MET A 6 -15.93 25.15 35.52
N THR A 7 -14.61 25.05 35.33
CA THR A 7 -14.02 24.43 34.14
C THR A 7 -14.15 22.92 34.25
N THR A 8 -15.13 22.34 33.58
CA THR A 8 -15.22 20.89 33.39
C THR A 8 -14.16 20.45 32.39
N LEU A 9 -13.11 19.78 32.87
CA LEU A 9 -12.18 19.01 32.05
C LEU A 9 -12.92 17.81 31.46
N VAL A 10 -13.41 17.93 30.24
CA VAL A 10 -13.86 16.78 29.45
C VAL A 10 -12.60 16.08 28.96
N SER A 11 -12.18 15.04 29.68
CA SER A 11 -11.21 14.08 29.17
C SER A 11 -11.81 13.43 27.93
N TYR A 12 -11.43 13.90 26.75
CA TYR A 12 -11.57 13.13 25.51
C TYR A 12 -10.60 11.95 25.61
N ALA A 13 -11.02 10.89 26.29
CA ALA A 13 -10.49 9.58 26.03
C ALA A 13 -10.94 9.24 24.61
N TYR A 14 -10.04 9.42 23.64
CA TYR A 14 -10.21 8.74 22.36
C TYR A 14 -10.32 7.26 22.69
N PRO A 15 -11.43 6.57 22.36
CA PRO A 15 -11.34 5.14 22.28
C PRO A 15 -10.39 4.89 21.11
N ILE A 16 -9.14 4.53 21.42
CA ILE A 16 -8.39 3.64 20.55
C ILE A 16 -9.21 2.36 20.60
N SER A 17 -10.25 2.31 19.78
CA SER A 17 -10.92 1.08 19.43
C SER A 17 -9.83 0.23 18.80
N GLY A 18 -9.25 -0.67 19.60
CA GLY A 18 -8.61 -1.86 19.09
C GLY A 18 -9.61 -2.44 18.12
N GLN A 19 -9.31 -2.28 16.85
CA GLN A 19 -10.03 -2.96 15.80
C GLN A 19 -9.74 -4.43 16.05
N GLU A 20 -10.74 -5.10 16.59
CA GLU A 20 -10.83 -6.55 16.59
C GLU A 20 -10.40 -7.00 15.19
N ASP A 21 -9.37 -7.85 15.10
CA ASP A 21 -8.94 -8.53 13.88
C ASP A 21 -10.18 -9.24 13.31
N VAL A 22 -10.97 -8.52 12.52
CA VAL A 22 -11.77 -9.14 11.49
C VAL A 22 -10.70 -9.65 10.55
N ASP A 23 -10.40 -10.94 10.60
CA ASP A 23 -9.55 -11.61 9.62
C ASP A 23 -10.05 -11.18 8.23
N VAL A 24 -9.40 -10.19 7.64
CA VAL A 24 -9.73 -9.71 6.30
C VAL A 24 -9.30 -10.84 5.40
N GLU A 25 -10.28 -11.56 4.85
CA GLU A 25 -10.02 -12.71 4.00
C GLU A 25 -9.20 -12.24 2.78
N PRO A 26 -8.08 -12.91 2.46
CA PRO A 26 -7.22 -12.47 1.37
C PRO A 26 -7.94 -12.57 0.03
N LEU A 27 -7.69 -11.62 -0.86
CA LEU A 27 -8.26 -11.61 -2.21
C LEU A 27 -7.77 -12.77 -3.07
N VAL A 28 -6.59 -13.27 -2.76
CA VAL A 28 -5.91 -14.39 -3.41
C VAL A 28 -5.24 -15.24 -2.35
N ASN A 29 -5.43 -16.55 -2.40
CA ASN A 29 -4.70 -17.43 -1.49
C ASN A 29 -3.20 -17.40 -1.81
N PRO A 30 -2.32 -17.31 -0.80
CA PRO A 30 -0.89 -17.42 -1.02
C PRO A 30 -0.51 -18.72 -1.75
N GLY A 31 0.52 -18.66 -2.60
CA GLY A 31 1.04 -19.80 -3.34
C GLY A 31 0.49 -19.88 -4.77
N ARG A 32 0.01 -21.06 -5.18
CA ARG A 32 -0.26 -21.38 -6.60
C ARG A 32 -1.19 -20.37 -7.30
N GLU A 33 -2.18 -19.85 -6.59
CA GLU A 33 -3.13 -18.88 -7.16
C GLU A 33 -2.44 -17.55 -7.48
N PHE A 34 -1.62 -17.04 -6.55
CA PHE A 34 -0.78 -15.87 -6.79
C PHE A 34 0.26 -16.13 -7.89
N ASP A 35 0.92 -17.29 -7.88
CA ASP A 35 1.93 -17.65 -8.88
C ASP A 35 1.37 -17.66 -10.32
N THR A 36 0.07 -17.93 -10.48
CA THR A 36 -0.59 -17.86 -11.79
C THR A 36 -0.76 -16.45 -12.33
N LEU A 37 -0.66 -15.41 -11.48
CA LEU A 37 -0.78 -14.01 -11.90
C LEU A 37 0.40 -13.56 -12.76
N ASP A 38 1.57 -14.19 -12.63
CA ASP A 38 2.76 -13.87 -13.44
C ASP A 38 2.74 -14.56 -14.82
N VAL A 39 1.72 -15.36 -15.13
CA VAL A 39 1.59 -16.04 -16.42
C VAL A 39 1.23 -15.02 -17.51
N ILE A 40 2.18 -14.76 -18.39
CA ILE A 40 1.99 -13.87 -19.54
C ILE A 40 1.62 -14.70 -20.78
N SER A 41 0.46 -14.40 -21.35
CA SER A 41 0.06 -14.81 -22.70
C SER A 41 0.24 -13.66 -23.70
N PRO A 42 0.36 -13.93 -25.02
CA PRO A 42 0.41 -12.87 -26.03
C PRO A 42 -0.77 -11.88 -25.90
N ALA A 43 -1.99 -12.39 -25.70
CA ALA A 43 -3.17 -11.55 -25.51
C ALA A 43 -3.09 -10.66 -24.26
N SER A 44 -2.54 -11.17 -23.16
CA SER A 44 -2.33 -10.35 -21.95
C SER A 44 -1.26 -9.27 -22.15
N GLN A 45 -0.22 -9.59 -22.93
CA GLN A 45 0.86 -8.65 -23.24
C GLN A 45 0.35 -7.54 -24.17
N ASP A 46 -0.36 -7.88 -25.24
CA ASP A 46 -0.96 -6.92 -26.18
C ASP A 46 -1.93 -5.98 -25.45
N TYR A 47 -2.75 -6.52 -24.54
CA TYR A 47 -3.62 -5.71 -23.71
C TYR A 47 -2.84 -4.72 -22.83
N ASN A 48 -1.76 -5.17 -22.18
CA ASN A 48 -0.96 -4.31 -21.30
C ASN A 48 -0.28 -3.19 -22.08
N ILE A 49 0.28 -3.50 -23.25
CA ILE A 49 0.89 -2.50 -24.14
C ILE A 49 -0.16 -1.48 -24.56
N TYR A 50 -1.29 -1.93 -25.10
CA TYR A 50 -2.37 -1.06 -25.54
C TYR A 50 -2.88 -0.16 -24.39
N MET A 51 -3.09 -0.73 -23.20
CA MET A 51 -3.55 0.00 -22.01
C MET A 51 -2.59 1.13 -21.64
N LEU A 52 -1.27 0.90 -21.71
CA LEU A 52 -0.24 1.90 -21.44
C LEU A 52 -0.13 2.95 -22.56
N GLU A 53 -0.31 2.56 -23.82
CA GLU A 53 -0.24 3.46 -24.99
C GLU A 53 -1.37 4.49 -25.01
N ILE A 54 -2.58 4.11 -24.56
CA ILE A 54 -3.74 5.00 -24.55
C ILE A 54 -3.79 5.95 -23.35
N LEU A 55 -2.82 5.87 -22.43
CA LEU A 55 -2.79 6.77 -21.28
C LEU A 55 -2.63 8.24 -21.73
N PRO A 56 -3.35 9.19 -21.11
CA PRO A 56 -3.16 10.60 -21.41
C PRO A 56 -1.69 11.01 -21.21
N PRO A 57 -1.06 11.78 -22.13
CA PRO A 57 0.38 12.08 -22.05
C PRO A 57 0.81 12.70 -20.71
N LYS A 58 0.00 13.60 -20.15
CA LYS A 58 0.25 14.20 -18.83
C LYS A 58 0.22 13.16 -17.71
N TYR A 59 -0.70 12.20 -17.79
CA TYR A 59 -0.79 11.13 -16.81
C TYR A 59 0.38 10.15 -16.93
N LYS A 60 0.75 9.79 -18.16
CA LYS A 60 1.92 8.95 -18.42
C LYS A 60 3.19 9.55 -17.82
N MET A 61 3.46 10.83 -18.08
CA MET A 61 4.61 11.55 -17.52
C MET A 61 4.59 11.60 -15.99
N TYR A 62 3.40 11.78 -15.39
CA TYR A 62 3.24 11.76 -13.94
C TYR A 62 3.56 10.39 -13.33
N VAL A 63 3.01 9.31 -13.91
CA VAL A 63 3.29 7.95 -13.48
C VAL A 63 4.77 7.62 -13.65
N GLU A 64 5.39 7.96 -14.78
CA GLU A 64 6.83 7.76 -15.02
C GLU A 64 7.67 8.44 -13.93
N THR A 65 7.34 9.70 -13.59
CA THR A 65 7.99 10.41 -12.48
C THR A 65 7.82 9.69 -11.14
N CYS A 66 6.64 9.10 -10.89
CA CYS A 66 6.41 8.29 -9.70
C CYS A 66 7.19 6.97 -9.74
N MET A 67 7.31 6.32 -10.90
CA MET A 67 8.12 5.11 -11.06
C MET A 67 9.60 5.39 -10.82
N ASP A 68 10.12 6.53 -11.26
CA ASP A 68 11.52 6.95 -11.00
C ASP A 68 11.76 7.16 -9.50
N LYS A 69 10.81 7.81 -8.79
CA LYS A 69 10.86 7.92 -7.32
C LYS A 69 10.76 6.57 -6.61
N MET A 70 10.09 5.61 -7.25
CA MET A 70 9.96 4.24 -6.81
C MET A 70 11.07 3.33 -7.33
N GLU A 71 12.01 3.79 -8.14
CA GLU A 71 13.11 2.95 -8.63
C GLU A 71 13.87 2.26 -7.47
N PRO A 72 14.11 2.91 -6.31
CA PRO A 72 14.69 2.26 -5.13
C PRO A 72 13.82 1.15 -4.51
N ILE A 73 12.51 1.12 -4.80
CA ILE A 73 11.59 0.05 -4.36
C ILE A 73 12.03 -1.27 -4.98
N GLY A 74 12.48 -1.30 -6.24
CA GLY A 74 12.97 -2.51 -6.90
C GLY A 74 12.03 -3.71 -6.69
N LYS A 75 12.56 -4.79 -6.10
CA LYS A 75 11.81 -6.02 -5.79
C LYS A 75 10.64 -5.82 -4.80
N CYS A 76 10.67 -4.78 -3.98
CA CYS A 76 9.61 -4.49 -3.02
C CYS A 76 8.27 -4.21 -3.70
N GLY A 77 8.25 -3.78 -4.97
CA GLY A 77 7.00 -3.50 -5.69
C GLY A 77 6.16 -4.77 -5.86
N LEU A 78 6.81 -5.89 -6.18
CA LEU A 78 6.15 -7.20 -6.26
C LEU A 78 5.66 -7.66 -4.88
N TYR A 79 6.44 -7.43 -3.83
CA TYR A 79 6.03 -7.79 -2.48
C TYR A 79 4.85 -6.95 -1.97
N VAL A 80 4.78 -5.68 -2.35
CA VAL A 80 3.63 -4.81 -2.05
C VAL A 80 2.38 -5.32 -2.75
N ILE A 81 2.45 -5.67 -4.04
CA ILE A 81 1.31 -6.30 -4.75
C ILE A 81 0.92 -7.63 -4.10
N LYS A 82 1.90 -8.41 -3.66
CA LYS A 82 1.66 -9.64 -2.91
C LYS A 82 0.90 -9.37 -1.62
N GLU A 83 1.37 -8.44 -0.81
CA GLU A 83 0.70 -8.05 0.44
C GLU A 83 -0.75 -7.62 0.18
N ILE A 84 -0.97 -6.71 -0.79
CA ILE A 84 -2.31 -6.22 -1.15
C ILE A 84 -3.29 -7.36 -1.51
N LEU A 85 -2.78 -8.46 -2.08
CA LEU A 85 -3.61 -9.57 -2.52
C LEU A 85 -3.73 -10.71 -1.50
N THR A 86 -2.75 -10.87 -0.63
CA THR A 86 -2.60 -12.06 0.22
C THR A 86 -2.57 -11.75 1.72
N ASN A 87 -2.54 -10.47 2.09
CA ASN A 87 -2.36 -9.98 3.46
C ASN A 87 -1.06 -10.43 4.13
N GLU A 88 -0.08 -10.89 3.35
CA GLU A 88 1.27 -11.20 3.84
C GLU A 88 2.12 -9.92 3.92
N PRO A 89 2.47 -9.43 5.13
CA PRO A 89 3.12 -8.14 5.29
C PRO A 89 4.52 -8.11 4.69
N VAL A 90 4.86 -7.04 3.96
CA VAL A 90 6.24 -6.80 3.51
C VAL A 90 7.16 -6.40 4.66
N SER A 91 8.45 -6.62 4.47
CA SER A 91 9.49 -6.22 5.43
C SER A 91 9.53 -4.71 5.69
N ARG A 92 10.02 -4.32 6.87
CA ARG A 92 10.31 -2.93 7.24
C ARG A 92 11.14 -2.17 6.21
N GLU A 93 12.13 -2.83 5.60
CA GLU A 93 12.97 -2.22 4.56
C GLU A 93 12.14 -1.84 3.32
N CYS A 94 11.22 -2.71 2.92
CA CYS A 94 10.29 -2.41 1.83
C CYS A 94 9.30 -1.31 2.21
N CYS A 95 8.79 -1.30 3.44
CA CYS A 95 7.96 -0.21 3.93
C CYS A 95 8.68 1.13 3.91
N LEU A 96 9.96 1.20 4.30
CA LEU A 96 10.76 2.42 4.22
C LEU A 96 10.84 2.95 2.79
N LYS A 97 11.09 2.07 1.81
CA LYS A 97 11.16 2.44 0.39
C LYS A 97 9.81 2.94 -0.14
N VAL A 98 8.70 2.31 0.27
CA VAL A 98 7.33 2.76 -0.05
C VAL A 98 7.07 4.15 0.51
N VAL A 99 7.39 4.39 1.79
CA VAL A 99 7.17 5.68 2.45
C VAL A 99 8.01 6.79 1.81
N ILE A 100 9.26 6.50 1.46
CA ILE A 100 10.16 7.44 0.75
C ILE A 100 9.59 7.86 -0.61
N ALA A 101 8.97 6.93 -1.35
CA ALA A 101 8.33 7.25 -2.63
C ALA A 101 7.13 8.21 -2.49
N GLY A 102 6.52 8.23 -1.31
CA GLY A 102 5.42 9.11 -0.95
C GLY A 102 4.04 8.56 -1.28
N LYS A 103 3.04 8.99 -0.51
CA LYS A 103 1.67 8.44 -0.55
C LYS A 103 1.03 8.52 -1.93
N GLU A 104 1.11 9.68 -2.57
CA GLU A 104 0.46 9.91 -3.87
C GLU A 104 0.99 8.98 -4.95
N CYS A 105 2.32 8.85 -5.04
CA CYS A 105 2.93 7.94 -6.00
C CYS A 105 2.58 6.49 -5.68
N TYR A 106 2.62 6.08 -4.40
CA TYR A 106 2.19 4.75 -3.97
C TYR A 106 0.76 4.42 -4.43
N LEU A 107 -0.20 5.32 -4.20
CA LEU A 107 -1.59 5.10 -4.58
C LEU A 107 -1.75 5.03 -6.11
N GLU A 108 -1.12 5.93 -6.85
CA GLU A 108 -1.29 6.02 -8.30
C GLU A 108 -0.58 4.89 -9.06
N ILE A 109 0.61 4.46 -8.62
CA ILE A 109 1.27 3.29 -9.19
C ILE A 109 0.45 2.03 -8.94
N ASN A 110 -0.03 1.78 -7.73
CA ASN A 110 -0.86 0.60 -7.46
C ASN A 110 -2.15 0.63 -8.29
N LYS A 111 -2.83 1.79 -8.38
CA LYS A 111 -3.99 1.97 -9.23
C LYS A 111 -3.70 1.67 -10.71
N LEU A 112 -2.52 2.01 -11.22
CA LEU A 112 -2.10 1.64 -12.57
C LEU A 112 -1.83 0.13 -12.69
N MET A 113 -1.14 -0.47 -11.72
CA MET A 113 -0.86 -1.91 -11.70
C MET A 113 -2.15 -2.73 -11.78
N PHE A 114 -3.18 -2.32 -11.04
CA PHE A 114 -4.51 -2.94 -11.09
C PHE A 114 -5.32 -2.64 -12.36
N ARG A 115 -4.76 -1.95 -13.36
CA ARG A 115 -5.32 -1.90 -14.73
C ARG A 115 -4.73 -2.95 -15.65
N LEU A 116 -3.58 -3.53 -15.30
CA LEU A 116 -2.91 -4.56 -16.08
C LEU A 116 -3.76 -5.83 -16.14
N TYR A 117 -3.64 -6.58 -17.23
CA TYR A 117 -4.45 -7.75 -17.54
C TYR A 117 -4.51 -8.75 -16.38
N GLN A 118 -3.36 -8.98 -15.74
CA GLN A 118 -3.16 -9.93 -14.66
C GLN A 118 -3.95 -9.54 -13.41
N LEU A 119 -4.03 -8.24 -13.12
CA LEU A 119 -4.52 -7.70 -11.86
C LEU A 119 -5.91 -7.06 -11.97
N LYS A 120 -6.36 -6.72 -13.18
CA LYS A 120 -7.60 -5.94 -13.40
C LYS A 120 -8.87 -6.56 -12.83
N ARG A 121 -8.88 -7.88 -12.62
CA ARG A 121 -10.01 -8.57 -11.98
C ARG A 121 -10.23 -8.17 -10.51
N PHE A 122 -9.19 -7.64 -9.86
CA PHE A 122 -9.21 -7.23 -8.46
C PHE A 122 -9.44 -5.72 -8.27
N ALA A 123 -9.47 -4.93 -9.34
CA ALA A 123 -9.44 -3.47 -9.28
C ALA A 123 -10.58 -2.84 -8.44
N SER A 124 -11.73 -3.51 -8.32
CA SER A 124 -12.86 -3.05 -7.52
C SER A 124 -12.75 -3.34 -6.02
N GLN A 125 -11.80 -4.19 -5.61
CA GLN A 125 -11.69 -4.72 -4.24
C GLN A 125 -10.46 -4.15 -3.50
N VAL A 126 -9.40 -3.82 -4.24
CA VAL A 126 -8.08 -3.50 -3.69
C VAL A 126 -7.90 -2.07 -3.17
N SER A 127 -8.87 -1.18 -3.35
CA SER A 127 -8.71 0.22 -2.93
C SER A 127 -8.54 0.37 -1.42
N LEU A 128 -9.22 -0.48 -0.64
CA LEU A 128 -9.06 -0.54 0.82
C LEU A 128 -7.68 -1.11 1.17
N GLU A 129 -7.35 -2.29 0.65
CA GLU A 129 -6.07 -2.97 0.88
C GLU A 129 -4.85 -2.09 0.57
N ILE A 130 -4.87 -1.38 -0.56
CA ILE A 130 -3.81 -0.44 -0.93
C ILE A 130 -3.61 0.60 0.20
N ASN A 131 -4.68 1.17 0.75
CA ASN A 131 -4.57 2.15 1.83
C ASN A 131 -4.10 1.54 3.15
N GLU A 132 -4.51 0.30 3.45
CA GLU A 132 -4.10 -0.40 4.67
C GLU A 132 -2.60 -0.67 4.67
N VAL A 133 -2.06 -1.19 3.57
CA VAL A 133 -0.61 -1.40 3.40
C VAL A 133 0.17 -0.08 3.55
N TRP A 134 -0.33 1.02 2.99
CA TRP A 134 0.28 2.34 3.19
C TRP A 134 0.31 2.75 4.67
N ASN A 135 -0.83 2.66 5.35
CA ASN A 135 -0.96 3.09 6.74
C ASN A 135 -0.05 2.26 7.65
N ARG A 136 0.00 0.93 7.43
CA ARG A 136 0.89 0.01 8.14
C ARG A 136 2.35 0.38 7.93
N CYS A 137 2.78 0.54 6.67
CA CYS A 137 4.16 0.92 6.37
C CYS A 137 4.56 2.29 6.93
N SER A 138 3.66 3.27 6.91
CA SER A 138 3.90 4.60 7.51
C SER A 138 4.15 4.47 9.02
N ALA A 139 3.28 3.73 9.72
CA ALA A 139 3.40 3.53 11.16
C ALA A 139 4.69 2.76 11.55
N GLU A 140 5.07 1.76 10.76
CA GLU A 140 6.27 0.94 11.01
C GLU A 140 7.59 1.72 10.83
N VAL A 141 7.60 2.70 9.92
CA VAL A 141 8.75 3.59 9.70
C VAL A 141 8.83 4.69 10.78
N GLU A 142 7.69 5.20 11.23
CA GLU A 142 7.62 6.20 12.31
C GLU A 142 7.97 5.63 13.68
N SER A 143 7.78 4.31 13.86
CA SER A 143 8.15 3.61 15.10
C SER A 143 9.68 3.50 15.22
N PRO A 144 10.28 3.98 16.34
CA PRO A 144 11.69 3.76 16.62
C PRO A 144 11.97 2.26 16.61
N SER A 145 13.05 1.81 15.95
CA SER A 145 13.46 0.42 16.06
C SER A 145 13.82 0.14 17.52
N SER A 146 13.13 -0.79 18.18
CA SER A 146 13.39 -1.22 19.55
C SER A 146 14.70 -2.01 19.71
N SER A 147 15.72 -1.74 18.89
CA SER A 147 16.99 -2.47 18.86
C SER A 147 18.19 -1.68 19.37
N ASP A 148 18.01 -0.51 19.98
CA ASP A 148 19.11 0.23 20.64
C ASP A 148 19.27 -0.07 22.14
N ASP A 149 18.57 -1.08 22.68
CA ASP A 149 18.78 -1.59 24.03
C ASP A 149 19.55 -2.92 24.00
N PHE A 150 20.83 -2.90 23.58
CA PHE A 150 21.86 -3.83 24.08
C PHE A 150 23.26 -3.35 23.68
N ALA A 151 23.78 -2.39 24.43
CA ALA A 151 25.22 -2.25 24.63
C ALA A 151 25.46 -1.76 26.06
N ILE A 152 25.75 -2.73 26.94
CA ILE A 152 26.34 -2.53 28.28
C ILE A 152 27.83 -2.22 28.10
#